data_AF-A0A146KED7-F1
#
_entry.id   AF-A0A146KED7-F1
#
_cell.length_a   1.000
_cell.length_b   1.000
_cell.length_c   1.000
_cell.angle_alpha   90.00
_cell.angle_beta   90.00
_cell.angle_gamma   90.00
#
_symmetry.space_group_name_H-M   'P 1'
#
loop_
_entity.id
_entity.type
_entity.pdbx_description
1 polymer ?
#
loop_
_entity_poly.entity_id
_entity_poly.type
_entity_poly.pdbx_seq_one_letter_code
_entity_poly.pdbx_strand_id
1 'polypeptide(L)'
;YFSPFPPPFNKCQKLFICPRCLRYTPSQQTYQTHTSQCSQVTPGQKIYDDGVIAFYEIDGRTEKLFCQFLSLFSKLFLDGKSLYYNCEHFVYYVMTVRDQVLINDLHKARSAKVKNDDETIVGYF
;
A
#
# COMPACT_ATOMS: atom_id res chain seq x y z
N TYR A 1 -8.44 -12.00 8.41
CA TYR A 1 -8.75 -11.48 9.76
C TYR A 1 -9.60 -10.22 9.66
N PHE A 2 -10.31 -9.86 10.73
CA PHE A 2 -11.09 -8.62 10.76
C PHE A 2 -10.17 -7.40 10.78
N SER A 3 -10.48 -6.40 9.96
CA SER A 3 -9.89 -5.06 10.01
C SER A 3 -10.97 -4.00 10.23
N PRO A 4 -10.80 -3.09 11.19
CA PRO A 4 -11.82 -2.11 11.57
C PRO A 4 -11.77 -0.89 10.66
N PHE A 5 -12.02 -1.04 9.35
CA PHE A 5 -12.17 0.10 8.45
C PHE A 5 -13.26 1.06 8.98
N PRO A 6 -13.13 2.38 8.81
CA PRO A 6 -14.13 3.32 9.31
C PRO A 6 -15.45 3.21 8.51
N PRO A 7 -16.60 3.59 9.08
CA PRO A 7 -17.83 3.73 8.31
C PRO A 7 -17.68 4.74 7.16
N PRO A 8 -18.33 4.52 5.99
CA PRO A 8 -19.21 3.39 5.66
C PRO A 8 -18.46 2.12 5.17
N PHE A 9 -17.13 2.15 5.14
CA PHE A 9 -16.30 1.08 4.56
C PHE A 9 -16.35 -0.23 5.35
N ASN A 10 -16.60 -0.18 6.67
CA ASN A 10 -16.81 -1.39 7.49
C ASN A 10 -17.95 -2.30 7.03
N LYS A 11 -18.94 -1.74 6.29
CA LYS A 11 -20.08 -2.50 5.76
C LYS A 11 -19.87 -2.97 4.32
N CYS A 12 -18.79 -2.53 3.68
CA CYS A 12 -18.51 -2.92 2.30
C CYS A 12 -18.02 -4.37 2.28
N GLN A 13 -18.67 -5.22 1.49
CA GLN A 13 -18.21 -6.60 1.27
C GLN A 13 -16.87 -6.66 0.53
N LYS A 14 -16.58 -5.62 -0.26
CA LYS A 14 -15.37 -5.50 -1.07
C LYS A 14 -14.86 -4.06 -1.02
N LEU A 15 -13.56 -3.90 -0.84
CA LEU A 15 -12.84 -2.63 -0.96
C LEU A 15 -11.79 -2.75 -2.06
N PHE A 16 -11.54 -1.64 -2.75
CA PHE A 16 -10.51 -1.53 -3.77
C PHE A 16 -9.39 -0.64 -3.24
N ILE A 17 -8.16 -1.14 -3.24
CA ILE A 17 -7.01 -0.51 -2.57
C ILE A 17 -5.97 -0.13 -3.62
N CYS A 18 -5.50 1.12 -3.58
CA CYS A 18 -4.43 1.60 -4.44
C CYS A 18 -3.08 0.98 -4.04
N PRO A 19 -2.31 0.38 -4.97
CA PRO A 19 -1.02 -0.24 -4.65
C PRO A 19 0.07 0.77 -4.27
N ARG A 20 -0.10 2.05 -4.61
CA ARG A 20 0.88 3.11 -4.34
C ARG A 20 0.66 3.83 -3.02
N CYS A 21 -0.57 4.27 -2.76
CA CYS A 21 -0.89 5.07 -1.55
C CYS A 21 -1.73 4.33 -0.51
N LEU A 22 -2.13 3.08 -0.80
CA LEU A 22 -2.95 2.22 0.07
C LEU A 22 -4.34 2.78 0.40
N ARG A 23 -4.76 3.85 -0.27
CA ARG A 23 -6.12 4.36 -0.15
C ARG A 23 -7.12 3.30 -0.57
N TYR A 24 -8.07 3.00 0.31
CA TYR A 24 -9.20 2.13 0.03
C TYR A 24 -10.40 2.94 -0.50
N THR A 25 -11.16 2.34 -1.39
CA THR A 25 -12.34 2.92 -2.04
C THR A 25 -13.47 1.88 -2.08
N PRO A 26 -14.75 2.32 -2.10
CA PRO A 26 -15.89 1.40 -1.98
C PRO A 26 -16.33 0.82 -3.34
N SER A 27 -15.90 1.41 -4.46
CA SER A 27 -16.34 1.01 -5.80
C SER A 27 -15.19 0.97 -6.80
N GLN A 28 -15.34 0.13 -7.82
CA GLN A 28 -14.35 0.02 -8.89
C GLN A 28 -14.19 1.32 -9.67
N GLN A 29 -15.28 2.08 -9.88
CA GLN A 29 -15.23 3.35 -10.59
C GLN A 29 -14.38 4.39 -9.84
N THR A 30 -14.59 4.55 -8.53
CA THR A 30 -13.80 5.48 -7.72
C THR A 30 -12.33 5.07 -7.64
N TYR A 31 -12.06 3.77 -7.57
CA TYR A 31 -10.72 3.21 -7.67
C TYR A 31 -10.05 3.57 -9.01
N GLN A 32 -10.72 3.33 -10.14
CA GLN A 32 -10.17 3.62 -11.47
C GLN A 32 -9.82 5.10 -11.63
N THR A 33 -10.75 6.00 -11.28
CA THR A 33 -10.50 7.45 -11.28
C THR A 33 -9.31 7.80 -10.41
N HIS A 34 -9.25 7.25 -9.19
CA HIS A 34 -8.11 7.47 -8.30
C HIS A 34 -6.79 6.99 -8.90
N THR A 35 -6.72 5.76 -9.41
CA THR A 35 -5.47 5.22 -9.97
C THR A 35 -4.98 5.99 -11.20
N SER A 36 -5.88 6.55 -12.01
CA SER A 36 -5.52 7.37 -13.17
C SER A 36 -4.90 8.72 -12.80
N GLN A 37 -5.18 9.23 -11.60
CA GLN A 37 -4.73 10.55 -11.11
C GLN A 37 -3.72 10.45 -9.96
N CYS A 38 -3.53 9.25 -9.40
CA CYS A 38 -2.66 9.04 -8.26
C CYS A 38 -1.20 9.09 -8.69
N SER A 39 -0.53 10.18 -8.33
CA SER A 39 0.92 10.40 -8.51
C SER A 39 1.70 10.15 -7.21
N GLN A 40 1.12 9.44 -6.25
CA GLN A 40 1.75 9.20 -4.95
C GLN A 40 2.94 8.27 -5.12
N VAL A 41 4.12 8.75 -4.71
CA VAL A 41 5.31 7.92 -4.47
C VAL A 41 5.27 7.44 -3.01
N THR A 42 5.86 6.29 -2.74
CA THR A 42 6.06 5.79 -1.36
C THR A 42 6.64 6.91 -0.51
N PRO A 43 5.96 7.34 0.56
CA PRO A 43 6.41 8.47 1.34
C PRO A 43 7.60 8.06 2.22
N GLY A 44 8.17 9.04 2.95
CA GLY A 44 9.30 8.83 3.83
C GLY A 44 10.66 8.83 3.12
N GLN A 45 11.69 8.43 3.85
CA GLN A 45 13.06 8.43 3.37
C GLN A 45 13.42 7.07 2.77
N LYS A 46 13.90 7.05 1.53
CA LYS A 46 14.50 5.85 0.96
C LYS A 46 15.84 5.58 1.67
N ILE A 47 15.91 4.47 2.40
CA ILE A 47 17.10 4.08 3.19
C ILE A 47 17.90 2.95 2.53
N TYR A 48 17.31 2.27 1.55
CA TYR A 48 17.96 1.22 0.77
C TYR A 48 17.36 1.18 -0.65
N ASP A 49 18.21 0.97 -1.65
CA ASP A 49 17.83 0.75 -3.04
C ASP A 49 18.93 -0.09 -3.73
N ASP A 50 18.59 -1.26 -4.25
CA ASP A 50 19.51 -2.09 -5.03
C ASP A 50 19.17 -2.18 -6.51
N GLY A 51 18.21 -1.38 -6.97
CA GLY A 51 17.72 -1.45 -8.34
C GLY A 51 16.47 -2.30 -8.54
N VAL A 52 16.14 -3.20 -7.61
CA VAL A 52 14.99 -4.11 -7.70
C VAL A 52 14.05 -3.91 -6.53
N ILE A 53 14.59 -3.95 -5.32
CA ILE A 53 13.88 -3.67 -4.07
C ILE A 53 14.36 -2.35 -3.48
N ALA A 54 13.45 -1.66 -2.81
CA ALA A 54 13.78 -0.48 -2.03
C ALA A 54 13.10 -0.54 -0.66
N PHE A 55 13.76 0.01 0.35
CA PHE A 55 13.15 0.21 1.68
C PHE A 55 12.99 1.69 1.97
N TYR A 56 11.81 2.02 2.49
CA TYR A 56 11.44 3.36 2.92
C TYR A 56 11.21 3.36 4.42
N GLU A 57 11.85 4.29 5.11
CA GLU A 57 11.56 4.62 6.50
C GLU A 57 10.49 5.71 6.56
N ILE A 58 9.36 5.41 7.19
CA ILE A 58 8.18 6.27 7.22
C ILE A 58 7.81 6.58 8.66
N ASP A 59 7.97 7.84 9.08
CA ASP A 59 7.55 8.30 10.41
C ASP A 59 6.01 8.48 10.43
N GLY A 60 5.33 7.74 11.30
CA GLY A 60 3.88 7.82 11.46
C GLY A 60 3.37 9.15 12.01
N ARG A 61 4.25 10.02 12.53
CA ARG A 61 3.90 11.40 12.91
C ARG A 61 3.76 12.31 11.70
N THR A 62 4.62 12.12 10.70
CA THR A 62 4.63 12.94 9.48
C THR A 62 3.63 12.39 8.46
N GLU A 63 3.60 11.07 8.28
CA GLU A 63 2.81 10.39 7.25
C GLU A 63 1.59 9.66 7.82
N LYS A 64 0.80 10.37 8.64
CA LYS A 64 -0.31 9.80 9.43
C LYS A 64 -1.29 9.00 8.59
N LEU A 65 -1.78 9.57 7.49
CA LEU A 65 -2.80 8.94 6.64
C LEU A 65 -2.28 7.68 5.96
N PHE A 66 -1.07 7.74 5.41
CA PHE A 66 -0.45 6.58 4.76
C PHE A 66 -0.25 5.45 5.78
N CYS A 67 0.27 5.75 6.97
CA CYS A 67 0.48 4.77 8.03
C CYS A 67 -0.83 4.16 8.56
N GLN A 68 -1.91 4.95 8.62
CA GLN A 68 -3.24 4.45 8.96
C GLN A 68 -3.79 3.52 7.89
N PHE A 69 -3.68 3.89 6.61
CA PHE A 69 -4.10 3.03 5.50
C PHE A 69 -3.32 1.72 5.47
N LEU A 70 -1.99 1.82 5.63
CA LEU A 70 -1.11 0.68 5.77
C LEU A 70 -1.54 -0.20 6.93
N SER A 71 -1.78 0.36 8.12
CA SER A 71 -2.18 -0.39 9.30
C SER A 71 -3.54 -1.07 9.18
N LEU A 72 -4.51 -0.42 8.54
CA LEU A 72 -5.82 -1.01 8.26
C LEU A 72 -5.71 -2.15 7.24
N PHE A 73 -4.90 -1.97 6.20
CA PHE A 73 -4.60 -3.03 5.24
C PHE A 73 -3.90 -4.21 5.93
N SER A 74 -2.93 -3.92 6.79
CA SER A 74 -2.17 -4.91 7.57
C SER A 74 -3.06 -5.82 8.39
N LYS A 75 -4.05 -5.22 9.07
CA LYS A 75 -4.93 -5.90 10.01
C LYS A 75 -5.80 -6.97 9.33
N LEU A 76 -5.97 -6.91 8.00
CA LEU A 76 -6.62 -7.97 7.23
C LEU A 76 -5.86 -9.30 7.30
N PHE A 77 -4.54 -9.25 7.45
CA PHE A 77 -3.64 -10.40 7.44
C PHE A 77 -3.04 -10.73 8.81
N LEU A 78 -3.06 -9.76 9.74
CA LEU A 78 -2.50 -9.92 11.09
C LEU A 78 -3.61 -9.95 12.14
N ASP A 79 -3.68 -11.03 12.92
CA ASP A 79 -4.66 -11.15 14.00
C ASP A 79 -4.29 -10.26 15.20
N GLY A 80 -3.03 -10.36 15.65
CA GLY A 80 -2.51 -9.69 16.84
C GLY A 80 -2.20 -8.19 16.70
N LYS A 81 -2.52 -7.55 15.58
CA LYS A 81 -2.30 -6.10 15.42
C LYS A 81 -3.39 -5.31 16.15
N SER A 82 -3.02 -4.59 17.19
CA SER A 82 -3.95 -3.82 18.05
C SER A 82 -3.99 -2.33 17.75
N LEU A 83 -2.96 -1.78 17.10
CA LEU A 83 -2.82 -0.36 16.82
C LEU A 83 -2.89 -0.10 15.31
N TYR A 84 -3.95 0.61 14.90
CA TYR A 84 -4.25 0.93 13.50
C TYR A 84 -4.64 2.39 13.24
N TYR A 85 -5.09 3.12 14.27
CA TYR A 85 -5.37 4.57 14.16
C TYR A 85 -4.25 5.43 14.75
N ASN A 86 -3.65 4.98 15.85
CA ASN A 86 -2.60 5.71 16.55
C ASN A 86 -1.22 5.34 15.99
N CYS A 87 -0.92 5.81 14.78
CA CYS A 87 0.33 5.51 14.09
C CYS A 87 1.50 6.44 14.48
N GLU A 88 1.24 7.51 15.24
CA GLU A 88 2.20 8.58 15.57
C GLU A 88 3.38 8.14 16.47
N HIS A 89 3.34 6.92 17.00
CA HIS A 89 4.43 6.36 17.81
C HIS A 89 5.24 5.30 17.08
N PHE A 90 5.00 5.13 15.78
CA PHE A 90 5.59 4.08 14.97
C PHE A 90 6.38 4.67 13.81
N VAL A 91 7.51 4.03 13.53
CA VAL A 91 8.23 4.15 12.27
C VAL A 91 7.97 2.87 11.50
N TYR A 92 7.55 3.00 10.24
CA TYR A 92 7.26 1.87 9.36
C TYR A 92 8.41 1.69 8.39
N TYR A 93 8.86 0.45 8.21
CA TYR A 93 9.82 0.11 7.18
C TYR A 93 9.09 -0.60 6.04
N VAL A 94 8.86 0.13 4.96
CA VAL A 94 8.08 -0.34 3.81
C VAL A 94 9.01 -0.81 2.71
N MET A 95 8.83 -2.05 2.26
CA MET A 95 9.53 -2.64 1.13
C MET A 95 8.70 -2.47 -0.14
N THR A 96 9.31 -1.89 -1.17
CA THR A 96 8.75 -1.83 -2.52
C THR A 96 9.58 -2.69 -3.48
N VAL A 97 8.92 -3.15 -4.54
CA VAL A 97 9.56 -3.82 -5.68
C VAL A 97 9.23 -3.01 -6.92
N ARG A 98 10.23 -2.79 -7.78
CA ARG A 98 10.00 -2.15 -9.08
C ARG A 98 9.17 -3.05 -9.99
N ASP A 99 8.17 -2.47 -10.64
CA ASP A 99 7.19 -3.21 -11.44
C ASP A 99 7.83 -4.12 -12.52
N GLN A 100 8.97 -3.71 -13.10
CA GLN A 100 9.68 -4.51 -14.10
C GLN A 100 10.07 -5.92 -13.60
N VAL A 101 10.28 -6.09 -12.30
CA VAL A 101 10.60 -7.39 -11.69
C VAL A 101 9.34 -8.16 -11.33
N LEU A 102 8.32 -7.48 -10.77
CA LEU A 102 7.01 -8.08 -10.47
C LEU A 102 6.35 -8.67 -11.73
N ILE A 103 6.52 -7.98 -12.86
CA ILE A 103 6.08 -8.39 -14.20
C ILE A 103 6.72 -9.72 -14.59
N ASN A 104 7.98 -10.02 -14.23
CA ASN A 104 8.60 -11.29 -14.64
C ASN A 104 8.03 -12.51 -13.91
N ASP A 105 7.64 -12.36 -12.64
CA ASP A 105 6.95 -13.41 -11.90
C ASP A 105 5.47 -13.53 -12.30
N LEU A 106 4.80 -12.40 -12.60
CA LEU A 106 3.40 -12.37 -13.06
C LEU A 106 3.23 -12.72 -14.55
N HIS A 107 4.24 -12.56 -15.40
CA HIS A 107 4.21 -12.96 -16.81
C HIS A 107 4.30 -14.48 -17.00
N LYS A 108 4.64 -15.25 -15.96
CA LYS A 108 4.31 -16.69 -15.92
C LYS A 108 2.80 -16.94 -15.73
N ALA A 109 2.01 -15.93 -15.37
CA ALA A 109 0.59 -16.07 -15.02
C ALA A 109 -0.40 -15.29 -15.91
N ARG A 110 -0.06 -14.17 -16.57
CA ARG A 110 -0.92 -13.52 -17.59
C ARG A 110 -0.23 -12.36 -18.32
N SER A 111 -0.31 -12.36 -19.64
CA SER A 111 0.17 -11.29 -20.52
C SER A 111 -0.60 -9.98 -20.32
N ALA A 112 0.09 -8.91 -19.95
CA ALA A 112 -0.25 -7.54 -20.37
C ALA A 112 0.94 -6.59 -20.16
N LYS A 113 1.23 -5.81 -21.19
CA LYS A 113 2.33 -4.85 -21.31
C LYS A 113 2.08 -3.64 -20.39
N VAL A 114 2.98 -3.35 -19.44
CA VAL A 114 2.93 -2.11 -18.63
C VAL A 114 4.27 -1.38 -18.76
N LYS A 115 4.21 -0.05 -18.89
CA LYS A 115 5.33 0.88 -19.14
C LYS A 115 5.60 1.72 -17.88
N ASN A 116 6.90 1.88 -17.59
CA ASN A 116 7.63 2.87 -16.77
C ASN A 116 7.49 2.88 -15.23
N ASP A 117 8.66 2.73 -14.58
CA ASP A 117 9.17 3.26 -13.30
C ASP A 117 8.29 3.28 -12.03
N ASP A 118 7.13 2.63 -12.04
CA ASP A 118 6.28 2.49 -10.87
C ASP A 118 6.85 1.44 -9.87
N GLU A 119 6.79 1.76 -8.58
CA GLU A 119 7.13 0.87 -7.47
C GLU A 119 5.85 0.41 -6.76
N THR A 120 5.76 -0.89 -6.48
CA THR A 120 4.62 -1.50 -5.77
C THR A 120 5.02 -1.91 -4.35
N ILE A 121 4.17 -1.59 -3.36
CA ILE A 121 4.37 -2.01 -1.96
C ILE A 121 4.08 -3.51 -1.85
N VAL A 122 5.06 -4.28 -1.38
CA VAL A 122 4.97 -5.74 -1.26
C VAL A 122 5.07 -6.24 0.18
N GLY A 123 5.56 -5.40 1.10
CA GLY A 123 5.69 -5.76 2.51
C GLY A 123 6.00 -4.55 3.37
N TYR A 124 5.75 -4.68 4.66
CA TYR A 124 6.08 -3.68 5.67
C TYR A 124 6.28 -4.38 7.01
N PHE A 125 7.15 -3.82 7.85
CA PHE A 125 7.38 -4.24 9.23
C PHE A 125 7.13 -3.07 10.18
#